data_AF-A0A5N3WXZ5-F1
#
_entry.id   AF-A0A5N3WXZ5-F1
#
_cell.length_a   1.000
_cell.length_b   1.000
_cell.length_c   1.000
_cell.angle_alpha   90.00
_cell.angle_beta   90.00
_cell.angle_gamma   90.00
#
_symmetry.space_group_name_H-M   'P 1'
#
loop_
_entity.id
_entity.type
_entity.pdbx_description
1 polymer ?
#
loop_
_entity_poly.entity_id
_entity_poly.type
_entity_poly.pdbx_seq_one_letter_code
_entity_poly.pdbx_strand_id
1 'polypeptide(L)'
;MNLPLSTAFTQIFPTQALNPGGRGKDGAPIITFPEFVGFKHIPDEDFLNVMTYLTSVAFPGNLKLIFILRPSRFIQRTFTDIGIKYYRDEFKMKVPIVMLNSISDLHDHIDKSQLTEDLGGTLEYHHSQWINHRTAIENFALALKTTAQMLQTFGACLATTELPRSIPSTEDLLMSHMRQQNKLQDELKLLGKQGATLLSCMQEPATKSPTSKLSLNEFENVATMERLLVQLDETEKAFSQFWSEHHLKLNQYLQLQHFEHNFCEVKLALDNLLAEQTEFSDIGDNVMHVEQLLKEHKKLEGEGQEFLEKAQLLAVIGDQLIQNHHYAVDSIRPRCAELRHLCDNFINENKKKHDILEKSLELHRRLDKVSQWCEAGIYLLASQAVDKCQSREGVDIALNDIETFLGTAKEYQLPSSKDFYNQYELMLTLDIKAKAQKVLQKLSDVQEIFHKRQMSLMKLAARQTRPVQPVAPHPESSPKWVSPKISQPSTLEYWSELPFASPGDLPNPRIKIALLMSPALAGRFFTTTVSSRYYHVCP
;
A
#
# COMPACT_ATOMS: atom_id res chain seq x y z
N MET A 1 26.63 -60.01 11.09
CA MET A 1 25.39 -60.70 10.68
C MET A 1 24.71 -61.17 11.95
N ASN A 2 23.52 -60.66 12.23
CA ASN A 2 22.53 -61.08 13.24
C ASN A 2 21.57 -59.90 13.39
N LEU A 3 20.40 -59.96 12.76
CA LEU A 3 19.30 -59.03 13.00
C LEU A 3 18.36 -59.65 14.06
N PRO A 4 17.77 -58.85 14.96
CA PRO A 4 16.89 -59.38 16.01
C PRO A 4 15.61 -59.97 15.41
N LEU A 5 15.11 -61.04 16.03
CA LEU A 5 13.95 -61.82 15.54
C LEU A 5 12.68 -60.97 15.35
N SER A 6 12.52 -59.86 16.08
CA SER A 6 11.40 -58.92 15.88
C SER A 6 11.35 -58.30 14.48
N THR A 7 12.49 -58.15 13.78
CA THR A 7 12.51 -57.64 12.40
C THR A 7 12.14 -58.71 11.38
N ALA A 8 12.44 -59.98 11.67
CA ALA A 8 11.93 -61.10 10.88
C ALA A 8 10.40 -61.23 11.05
N PHE A 9 9.88 -60.90 12.23
CA PHE A 9 8.47 -61.07 12.57
C PHE A 9 7.50 -60.24 11.71
N THR A 10 7.83 -58.96 11.48
CA THR A 10 7.02 -58.06 10.63
C THR A 10 7.07 -58.41 9.14
N GLN A 11 7.99 -59.30 8.70
CA GLN A 11 8.14 -59.69 7.30
C GLN A 11 7.73 -61.14 7.02
N ILE A 12 7.94 -62.09 7.94
CA ILE A 12 7.79 -63.54 7.67
C ILE A 12 6.40 -64.08 8.04
N PHE A 13 5.72 -63.48 9.02
CA PHE A 13 4.39 -63.95 9.44
C PHE A 13 3.21 -63.34 8.68
N PRO A 14 3.15 -62.01 8.42
CA PRO A 14 2.15 -61.45 7.49
C PRO A 14 2.39 -61.88 6.02
N THR A 15 3.49 -62.57 5.71
CA THR A 15 3.69 -63.25 4.41
C THR A 15 3.23 -64.71 4.36
N GLN A 16 3.02 -65.37 5.51
CA GLN A 16 2.59 -66.77 5.59
C GLN A 16 1.15 -66.94 6.10
N ALA A 17 0.66 -65.97 6.88
CA ALA A 17 -0.77 -65.82 7.14
C ALA A 17 -1.45 -65.29 5.88
N LEU A 18 -1.84 -66.19 4.96
CA LEU A 18 -2.76 -65.82 3.90
C LEU A 18 -4.08 -65.34 4.54
N ASN A 19 -4.35 -64.06 4.39
CA ASN A 19 -5.70 -63.63 4.04
C ASN A 19 -5.79 -63.75 2.51
N PRO A 20 -6.34 -64.86 1.96
CA PRO A 20 -6.44 -65.03 0.51
C PRO A 20 -7.44 -64.03 -0.13
N GLY A 21 -8.11 -63.18 0.65
CA GLY A 21 -9.37 -62.53 0.28
C GLY A 21 -10.58 -63.41 0.58
N GLY A 22 -10.37 -64.57 1.20
CA GLY A 22 -11.38 -65.58 1.44
C GLY A 22 -12.34 -65.21 2.55
N ARG A 23 -13.64 -65.20 2.21
CA ARG A 23 -14.72 -65.01 3.17
C ARG A 23 -15.54 -66.28 3.33
N GLY A 24 -16.04 -66.49 4.56
CA GLY A 24 -16.97 -67.58 4.84
C GLY A 24 -18.30 -67.38 4.12
N LYS A 25 -19.15 -68.40 4.12
CA LYS A 25 -20.52 -68.33 3.55
C LYS A 25 -21.42 -67.28 4.22
N ASP A 26 -20.99 -66.69 5.33
CA ASP A 26 -21.62 -65.56 6.05
C ASP A 26 -20.97 -64.18 5.76
N GLY A 27 -20.00 -64.12 4.85
CA GLY A 27 -19.23 -62.92 4.50
C GLY A 27 -18.14 -62.50 5.50
N ALA A 28 -17.89 -63.27 6.57
CA ALA A 28 -16.81 -62.98 7.51
C ALA A 28 -15.42 -63.19 6.88
N PRO A 29 -14.42 -62.34 7.16
CA PRO A 29 -13.04 -62.60 6.75
C PRO A 29 -12.51 -63.85 7.46
N ILE A 30 -11.78 -64.69 6.72
CA ILE A 30 -11.15 -65.90 7.24
C ILE A 30 -9.63 -65.79 7.08
N ILE A 31 -8.92 -66.29 8.09
CA ILE A 31 -7.48 -66.53 8.05
C ILE A 31 -7.29 -68.04 7.92
N THR A 32 -6.54 -68.47 6.91
CA THR A 32 -6.20 -69.88 6.68
C THR A 32 -4.69 -70.05 6.75
N PHE A 33 -4.22 -70.92 7.63
CA PHE A 33 -2.81 -71.28 7.73
C PHE A 33 -2.54 -72.57 6.91
N PRO A 34 -1.69 -72.54 5.86
CA PRO A 34 -1.37 -73.73 5.05
C PRO A 34 -0.43 -74.70 5.79
N GLU A 35 -0.29 -75.95 5.29
CA GLU A 35 0.59 -76.97 5.90
C GLU A 35 2.09 -76.62 5.72
N PHE A 36 2.64 -75.82 6.63
CA PHE A 36 4.05 -75.43 6.61
C PHE A 36 4.95 -76.40 7.38
N VAL A 37 5.99 -76.93 6.73
CA VAL A 37 6.90 -77.93 7.32
C VAL A 37 7.67 -77.38 8.54
N GLY A 38 7.96 -76.08 8.55
CA GLY A 38 8.69 -75.40 9.64
C GLY A 38 7.83 -74.99 10.85
N PHE A 39 6.50 -75.21 10.83
CA PHE A 39 5.58 -74.72 11.87
C PHE A 39 5.92 -75.25 13.28
N LYS A 40 6.64 -76.37 13.38
CA LYS A 40 7.15 -76.97 14.63
C LYS A 40 8.30 -76.21 15.30
N HIS A 41 8.89 -75.22 14.64
CA HIS A 41 10.07 -74.49 15.09
C HIS A 41 9.77 -73.04 15.46
N ILE A 42 8.49 -72.68 15.51
CA ILE A 42 7.99 -71.35 15.84
C ILE A 42 7.75 -71.32 17.36
N PRO A 43 8.38 -70.40 18.12
CA PRO A 43 8.14 -70.27 19.56
C PRO A 43 6.67 -69.95 19.89
N ASP A 44 6.21 -70.39 21.06
CA ASP A 44 4.83 -70.16 21.51
C ASP A 44 4.52 -68.65 21.68
N GLU A 45 5.49 -67.88 22.20
CA GLU A 45 5.41 -66.41 22.33
C GLU A 45 5.31 -65.73 20.96
N ASP A 46 6.07 -66.22 19.98
CA ASP A 46 6.02 -65.73 18.60
C ASP A 46 4.64 -66.00 18.00
N PHE A 47 4.14 -67.24 18.05
CA PHE A 47 2.80 -67.59 17.56
C PHE A 47 1.69 -66.78 18.26
N LEU A 48 1.81 -66.57 19.57
CA LEU A 48 0.90 -65.72 20.35
C LEU A 48 0.91 -64.26 19.88
N ASN A 49 2.09 -63.70 19.58
CA ASN A 49 2.24 -62.35 19.04
C ASN A 49 1.55 -62.22 17.66
N VAL A 50 1.69 -63.21 16.77
CA VAL A 50 0.96 -63.24 15.49
C VAL A 50 -0.55 -63.25 15.71
N MET A 51 -1.03 -64.19 16.53
CA MET A 51 -2.47 -64.37 16.75
C MET A 51 -3.08 -63.16 17.46
N THR A 52 -2.34 -62.50 18.36
CA THR A 52 -2.75 -61.25 19.01
C THR A 52 -2.80 -60.09 18.00
N TYR A 53 -1.77 -59.93 17.16
CA TYR A 53 -1.75 -58.90 16.11
C TYR A 53 -2.92 -59.09 15.12
N LEU A 54 -3.15 -60.31 14.64
CA LEU A 54 -4.25 -60.61 13.71
C LEU A 54 -5.63 -60.34 14.33
N THR A 55 -5.87 -60.79 15.57
CA THR A 55 -7.18 -60.66 16.24
C THR A 55 -7.48 -59.26 16.79
N SER A 56 -6.47 -58.44 17.10
CA SER A 56 -6.65 -57.14 17.78
C SER A 56 -6.16 -55.90 17.01
N VAL A 57 -5.24 -56.06 16.04
CA VAL A 57 -4.64 -54.93 15.30
C VAL A 57 -5.00 -54.98 13.81
N ALA A 58 -4.93 -56.16 13.17
CA ALA A 58 -5.25 -56.31 11.75
C ALA A 58 -6.76 -56.38 11.47
N PHE A 59 -7.52 -57.12 12.30
CA PHE A 59 -8.97 -57.30 12.12
C PHE A 59 -9.83 -56.93 13.34
N PRO A 60 -9.60 -55.77 14.00
CA PRO A 60 -10.33 -55.38 15.22
C PRO A 60 -11.84 -55.37 14.99
N GLY A 61 -12.55 -56.24 15.71
CA GLY A 61 -14.02 -56.36 15.69
C GLY A 61 -14.62 -57.14 14.51
N ASN A 62 -13.84 -57.50 13.49
CA ASN A 62 -14.37 -58.09 12.25
C ASN A 62 -14.10 -59.60 12.06
N LEU A 63 -13.11 -60.17 12.75
CA LEU A 63 -12.79 -61.59 12.64
C LEU A 63 -13.79 -62.45 13.42
N LYS A 64 -14.62 -63.25 12.71
CA LYS A 64 -15.65 -64.10 13.35
C LYS A 64 -15.26 -65.56 13.55
N LEU A 65 -14.33 -66.09 12.74
CA LEU A 65 -14.02 -67.52 12.69
C LEU A 65 -12.59 -67.73 12.17
N ILE A 66 -11.88 -68.74 12.69
CA ILE A 66 -10.52 -69.10 12.25
C ILE A 66 -10.50 -70.59 11.88
N PHE A 67 -9.99 -70.91 10.69
CA PHE A 67 -9.86 -72.30 10.22
C PHE A 67 -8.39 -72.72 10.20
N ILE A 68 -8.09 -73.86 10.83
CA ILE A 68 -6.75 -74.44 10.88
C ILE A 68 -6.79 -75.81 10.21
N LEU A 69 -6.04 -75.95 9.11
CA LEU A 69 -5.91 -77.20 8.38
C LEU A 69 -4.92 -78.12 9.12
N ARG A 70 -5.36 -79.30 9.57
CA ARG A 70 -4.48 -80.25 10.27
C ARG A 70 -3.43 -80.82 9.31
N PRO A 71 -2.15 -80.92 9.72
CA PRO A 71 -1.11 -81.57 8.93
C PRO A 71 -1.50 -83.01 8.54
N SER A 72 -1.16 -83.38 7.30
CA SER A 72 -1.51 -84.65 6.67
C SER A 72 -0.82 -85.86 7.31
N ARG A 73 0.29 -85.66 8.02
CA ARG A 73 1.13 -86.74 8.57
C ARG A 73 0.74 -87.12 10.01
N PHE A 74 0.35 -88.39 10.18
CA PHE A 74 -0.37 -88.96 11.34
C PHE A 74 0.18 -88.64 12.75
N ILE A 75 1.49 -88.39 12.88
CA ILE A 75 2.15 -88.12 14.18
C ILE A 75 1.98 -86.65 14.64
N GLN A 76 1.57 -85.72 13.77
CA GLN A 76 1.46 -84.29 14.12
C GLN A 76 0.14 -83.87 14.78
N ARG A 77 -0.93 -84.67 14.64
CA ARG A 77 -2.29 -84.30 15.05
C ARG A 77 -2.44 -84.16 16.58
N THR A 78 -1.82 -85.04 17.36
CA THR A 78 -2.00 -85.07 18.83
C THR A 78 -1.41 -83.85 19.52
N PHE A 79 -0.30 -83.30 19.03
CA PHE A 79 0.37 -82.15 19.65
C PHE A 79 -0.34 -80.82 19.32
N THR A 80 -0.83 -80.67 18.08
CA THR A 80 -1.55 -79.46 17.65
C THR A 80 -2.87 -79.30 18.37
N ASP A 81 -3.64 -80.38 18.55
CA ASP A 81 -4.92 -80.35 19.27
C ASP A 81 -4.77 -80.00 20.77
N ILE A 82 -3.65 -80.40 21.42
CA ILE A 82 -3.38 -80.07 22.83
C ILE A 82 -2.98 -78.60 22.97
N GLY A 83 -2.02 -78.12 22.18
CA GLY A 83 -1.56 -76.72 22.25
C GLY A 83 -2.68 -75.72 21.95
N ILE A 84 -3.40 -75.90 20.84
CA ILE A 84 -4.48 -74.97 20.43
C ILE A 84 -5.64 -74.96 21.44
N LYS A 85 -5.88 -76.05 22.17
CA LYS A 85 -6.83 -76.08 23.28
C LYS A 85 -6.27 -75.31 24.49
N TYR A 86 -5.02 -75.54 24.87
CA TYR A 86 -4.36 -74.84 25.98
C TYR A 86 -4.37 -73.32 25.80
N TYR A 87 -3.98 -72.82 24.61
CA TYR A 87 -3.97 -71.38 24.33
C TYR A 87 -5.37 -70.76 24.25
N ARG A 88 -6.40 -71.52 23.85
CA ARG A 88 -7.81 -71.06 23.91
C ARG A 88 -8.22 -70.76 25.36
N ASP A 89 -7.86 -71.66 26.27
CA ASP A 89 -8.31 -71.64 27.66
C ASP A 89 -7.51 -70.61 28.50
N GLU A 90 -6.20 -70.42 28.25
CA GLU A 90 -5.41 -69.34 28.88
C GLU A 90 -5.81 -67.93 28.42
N PHE A 91 -5.85 -67.69 27.10
CA PHE A 91 -5.89 -66.33 26.54
C PHE A 91 -7.30 -65.79 26.27
N LYS A 92 -8.35 -66.55 26.63
CA LYS A 92 -9.77 -66.15 26.51
C LYS A 92 -10.16 -65.61 25.12
N MET A 93 -9.62 -66.21 24.06
CA MET A 93 -9.90 -65.78 22.69
C MET A 93 -11.40 -65.87 22.39
N LYS A 94 -12.01 -64.72 22.08
CA LYS A 94 -13.46 -64.61 21.77
C LYS A 94 -13.83 -65.14 20.39
N VAL A 95 -12.85 -65.33 19.50
CA VAL A 95 -13.06 -65.79 18.14
C VAL A 95 -13.00 -67.33 18.11
N PRO A 96 -14.06 -68.04 17.68
CA PRO A 96 -14.03 -69.50 17.58
C PRO A 96 -13.00 -69.98 16.54
N ILE A 97 -12.28 -71.05 16.92
CA ILE A 97 -11.30 -71.76 16.09
C ILE A 97 -11.84 -73.14 15.73
N VAL A 98 -11.80 -73.50 14.45
CA VAL A 98 -12.25 -74.77 13.87
C VAL A 98 -11.05 -75.53 13.27
N MET A 99 -10.88 -76.79 13.68
CA MET A 99 -9.83 -77.69 13.18
C MET A 99 -10.38 -78.56 12.05
N LEU A 100 -9.74 -78.53 10.89
CA LEU A 100 -10.15 -79.25 9.68
C LEU A 100 -9.21 -80.43 9.40
N ASN A 101 -9.71 -81.55 8.89
CA ASN A 101 -8.92 -82.78 8.67
C ASN A 101 -8.42 -82.93 7.24
N SER A 102 -9.06 -82.26 6.29
CA SER A 102 -8.73 -82.23 4.87
C SER A 102 -9.14 -80.90 4.23
N ILE A 103 -8.69 -80.67 2.99
CA ILE A 103 -9.10 -79.51 2.18
C ILE A 103 -10.60 -79.61 1.80
N SER A 104 -11.18 -80.81 1.73
CA SER A 104 -12.62 -80.98 1.49
C SER A 104 -13.44 -80.39 2.64
N ASP A 105 -13.02 -80.59 3.90
CA ASP A 105 -13.66 -80.00 5.08
C ASP A 105 -13.69 -78.46 5.01
N LEU A 106 -12.73 -77.83 4.31
CA LEU A 106 -12.68 -76.37 4.09
C LEU A 106 -13.76 -75.92 3.09
N HIS A 107 -14.02 -76.70 2.04
CA HIS A 107 -15.01 -76.40 0.99
C HIS A 107 -16.47 -76.49 1.50
N ASP A 108 -16.71 -77.27 2.56
CA ASP A 108 -17.99 -77.28 3.26
C ASP A 108 -18.29 -75.93 3.96
N HIS A 109 -17.26 -75.17 4.33
CA HIS A 109 -17.38 -73.91 5.07
C HIS A 109 -17.16 -72.65 4.22
N ILE A 110 -16.32 -72.73 3.19
CA ILE A 110 -15.86 -71.61 2.36
C ILE A 110 -16.17 -71.91 0.89
N ASP A 111 -16.61 -70.91 0.13
CA ASP A 111 -16.83 -71.07 -1.30
C ASP A 111 -15.50 -71.20 -2.06
N LYS A 112 -15.46 -72.00 -3.13
CA LYS A 112 -14.23 -72.20 -3.92
C LYS A 112 -13.77 -70.94 -4.63
N SER A 113 -14.68 -70.04 -4.99
CA SER A 113 -14.37 -68.69 -5.51
C SER A 113 -13.77 -67.75 -4.45
N GLN A 114 -13.66 -68.20 -3.19
CA GLN A 114 -13.06 -67.50 -2.06
C GLN A 114 -11.82 -68.22 -1.53
N LEU A 115 -11.29 -69.19 -2.27
CA LEU A 115 -10.09 -69.96 -1.92
C LEU A 115 -9.09 -69.91 -3.07
N THR A 116 -7.81 -69.84 -2.72
CA THR A 116 -6.69 -69.88 -3.66
C THR A 116 -6.45 -71.30 -4.20
N GLU A 117 -5.69 -71.43 -5.29
CA GLU A 117 -5.47 -72.72 -5.96
C GLU A 117 -4.80 -73.77 -5.07
N ASP A 118 -3.89 -73.36 -4.18
CA ASP A 118 -3.23 -74.21 -3.17
C ASP A 118 -4.22 -74.77 -2.13
N LEU A 119 -5.37 -74.11 -1.95
CA LEU A 119 -6.50 -74.56 -1.13
C LEU A 119 -7.63 -75.18 -1.98
N GLY A 120 -7.37 -75.48 -3.26
CA GLY A 120 -8.31 -76.13 -4.18
C GLY A 120 -9.49 -75.27 -4.59
N GLY A 121 -9.32 -73.94 -4.60
CA GLY A 121 -10.31 -72.96 -5.08
C GLY A 121 -9.94 -72.35 -6.43
N THR A 122 -10.55 -71.19 -6.72
CA THR A 122 -10.43 -70.45 -8.00
C THR A 122 -10.22 -68.94 -7.81
N LEU A 123 -9.76 -68.51 -6.64
CA LEU A 123 -9.43 -67.11 -6.36
C LEU A 123 -7.97 -66.82 -6.76
N GLU A 124 -7.79 -66.00 -7.79
CA GLU A 124 -6.49 -65.52 -8.22
C GLU A 124 -5.94 -64.54 -7.17
N TYR A 125 -4.83 -64.89 -6.52
CA TYR A 125 -4.22 -64.11 -5.45
C TYR A 125 -2.70 -64.06 -5.58
N HIS A 126 -2.19 -62.87 -5.89
CA HIS A 126 -0.76 -62.62 -5.98
C HIS A 126 -0.27 -61.94 -4.69
N HIS A 127 0.24 -62.76 -3.75
CA HIS A 127 0.66 -62.30 -2.44
C HIS A 127 1.69 -61.13 -2.49
N SER A 128 2.65 -61.21 -3.39
CA SER A 128 3.64 -60.15 -3.64
C SER A 128 3.01 -58.85 -4.17
N GLN A 129 2.00 -58.94 -5.03
CA GLN A 129 1.24 -57.79 -5.52
C GLN A 129 0.45 -57.13 -4.37
N TRP A 130 -0.19 -57.93 -3.51
CA TRP A 130 -0.90 -57.43 -2.34
C TRP A 130 0.02 -56.67 -1.39
N ILE A 131 1.20 -57.20 -1.08
CA ILE A 131 2.21 -56.48 -0.28
C ILE A 131 2.64 -55.18 -0.97
N ASN A 132 3.00 -55.23 -2.26
CA ASN A 132 3.46 -54.06 -3.00
C ASN A 132 2.41 -52.94 -3.00
N HIS A 133 1.13 -53.27 -3.25
CA HIS A 133 0.01 -52.32 -3.14
C HIS A 133 -0.14 -51.76 -1.72
N ARG A 134 -0.11 -52.63 -0.71
CA ARG A 134 -0.30 -52.22 0.70
C ARG A 134 0.81 -51.29 1.18
N THR A 135 2.07 -51.64 0.93
CA THR A 135 3.24 -50.82 1.24
C THR A 135 3.22 -49.49 0.49
N ALA A 136 2.75 -49.45 -0.77
CA ALA A 136 2.60 -48.20 -1.51
C ALA A 136 1.54 -47.27 -0.89
N ILE A 137 0.39 -47.80 -0.47
CA ILE A 137 -0.67 -47.04 0.24
C ILE A 137 -0.14 -46.45 1.55
N GLU A 138 0.60 -47.26 2.34
CA GLU A 138 1.12 -46.83 3.64
C GLU A 138 2.22 -45.77 3.51
N ASN A 139 3.11 -45.91 2.53
CA ASN A 139 4.09 -44.89 2.18
C ASN A 139 3.42 -43.58 1.69
N PHE A 140 2.35 -43.69 0.89
CA PHE A 140 1.58 -42.52 0.42
C PHE A 140 0.88 -41.80 1.58
N ALA A 141 0.24 -42.55 2.49
CA ALA A 141 -0.41 -41.98 3.67
C ALA A 141 0.60 -41.30 4.61
N LEU A 142 1.81 -41.85 4.75
CA LEU A 142 2.89 -41.23 5.51
C LEU A 142 3.40 -39.94 4.85
N ALA A 143 3.53 -39.92 3.52
CA ALA A 143 3.90 -38.71 2.77
C ALA A 143 2.82 -37.61 2.91
N LEU A 144 1.54 -37.94 2.72
CA LEU A 144 0.40 -37.04 2.92
C LEU A 144 0.39 -36.43 4.33
N LYS A 145 0.55 -37.26 5.37
CA LYS A 145 0.66 -36.81 6.75
C LYS A 145 1.83 -35.85 6.96
N THR A 146 2.97 -36.13 6.32
CA THR A 146 4.19 -35.31 6.43
C THR A 146 4.00 -33.94 5.77
N THR A 147 3.47 -33.89 4.54
CA THR A 147 3.15 -32.63 3.86
C THR A 147 2.11 -31.83 4.63
N ALA A 148 1.05 -32.46 5.15
CA ALA A 148 0.06 -31.80 5.99
C ALA A 148 0.67 -31.16 7.26
N GLN A 149 1.65 -31.83 7.89
CA GLN A 149 2.37 -31.28 9.04
C GLN A 149 3.30 -30.11 8.65
N MET A 150 3.88 -30.10 7.45
CA MET A 150 4.62 -28.95 6.92
C MET A 150 3.70 -27.75 6.66
N LEU A 151 2.51 -27.97 6.08
CA LEU A 151 1.49 -26.92 5.90
C LEU A 151 1.04 -26.32 7.24
N GLN A 152 0.79 -27.16 8.25
CA GLN A 152 0.46 -26.71 9.61
C GLN A 152 1.58 -25.88 10.24
N THR A 153 2.84 -26.30 10.05
CA THR A 153 4.01 -25.57 10.58
C THR A 153 4.16 -24.20 9.90
N PHE A 154 3.95 -24.13 8.58
CA PHE A 154 3.93 -22.86 7.84
C PHE A 154 2.77 -21.95 8.27
N GLY A 155 1.55 -22.48 8.35
CA GLY A 155 0.38 -21.72 8.82
C GLY A 155 0.54 -21.19 10.26
N ALA A 156 1.16 -21.96 11.16
CA ALA A 156 1.52 -21.50 12.50
C ALA A 156 2.55 -20.36 12.46
N CYS A 157 3.59 -20.47 11.64
CA CYS A 157 4.58 -19.40 11.42
C CYS A 157 3.90 -18.10 10.97
N LEU A 158 3.07 -18.17 9.92
CA LEU A 158 2.30 -17.03 9.39
C LEU A 158 1.39 -16.39 10.44
N ALA A 159 0.78 -17.18 11.33
CA ALA A 159 -0.07 -16.69 12.41
C ALA A 159 0.72 -16.00 13.55
N THR A 160 2.01 -16.33 13.72
CA THR A 160 2.91 -15.72 14.71
C THR A 160 3.80 -14.60 14.15
N THR A 161 3.74 -14.32 12.85
CA THR A 161 4.63 -13.37 12.19
C THR A 161 4.31 -11.92 12.60
N GLU A 162 5.31 -11.22 13.16
CA GLU A 162 5.21 -9.77 13.40
C GLU A 162 5.30 -8.99 12.08
N LEU A 163 4.42 -8.01 11.88
CA LEU A 163 4.41 -7.19 10.66
C LEU A 163 5.54 -6.13 10.70
N PRO A 164 6.44 -6.08 9.70
CA PRO A 164 7.53 -5.10 9.65
C PRO A 164 7.02 -3.67 9.47
N ARG A 165 7.70 -2.70 10.06
CA ARG A 165 7.38 -1.26 9.93
C ARG A 165 7.97 -0.58 8.68
N SER A 166 8.76 -1.31 7.90
CA SER A 166 9.55 -0.77 6.79
C SER A 166 9.17 -1.49 5.50
N ILE A 167 8.91 -0.71 4.44
CA ILE A 167 8.43 -1.20 3.14
C ILE A 167 9.31 -2.34 2.58
N PRO A 168 10.64 -2.19 2.42
CA PRO A 168 11.50 -3.29 1.96
C PRO A 168 11.43 -4.55 2.82
N SER A 169 11.28 -4.41 4.14
CA SER A 169 11.17 -5.55 5.06
C SER A 169 9.83 -6.28 4.94
N THR A 170 8.75 -5.55 4.63
CA THR A 170 7.43 -6.12 4.31
C THR A 170 7.47 -6.83 2.95
N GLU A 171 8.19 -6.28 1.97
CA GLU A 171 8.40 -6.87 0.64
C GLU A 171 9.23 -8.17 0.71
N ASP A 172 10.36 -8.15 1.42
CA ASP A 172 11.18 -9.34 1.72
C ASP A 172 10.37 -10.44 2.41
N LEU A 173 9.53 -10.07 3.38
CA LEU A 173 8.65 -10.99 4.10
C LEU A 173 7.60 -11.62 3.18
N LEU A 174 6.92 -10.81 2.36
CA LEU A 174 5.96 -11.26 1.36
C LEU A 174 6.61 -12.23 0.36
N MET A 175 7.79 -11.89 -0.15
CA MET A 175 8.56 -12.74 -1.07
C MET A 175 9.05 -14.03 -0.41
N SER A 176 9.41 -14.00 0.89
CA SER A 176 9.74 -15.19 1.67
C SER A 176 8.53 -16.12 1.83
N HIS A 177 7.37 -15.58 2.21
CA HIS A 177 6.13 -16.35 2.33
C HIS A 177 5.69 -16.94 0.98
N MET A 178 5.76 -16.17 -0.11
CA MET A 178 5.46 -16.66 -1.46
C MET A 178 6.43 -17.79 -1.88
N ARG A 179 7.71 -17.71 -1.55
CA ARG A 179 8.69 -18.78 -1.84
C ARG A 179 8.37 -20.06 -1.08
N GLN A 180 7.96 -19.96 0.19
CA GLN A 180 7.55 -21.12 0.99
C GLN A 180 6.23 -21.73 0.49
N GLN A 181 5.23 -20.91 0.16
CA GLN A 181 3.96 -21.40 -0.37
C GLN A 181 4.12 -22.11 -1.73
N ASN A 182 4.90 -21.55 -2.66
CA ASN A 182 5.14 -22.21 -3.95
C ASN A 182 5.77 -23.60 -3.76
N LYS A 183 6.79 -23.73 -2.90
CA LYS A 183 7.41 -25.03 -2.58
C LYS A 183 6.39 -26.03 -2.03
N LEU A 184 5.56 -25.61 -1.07
CA LEU A 184 4.55 -26.48 -0.46
C LEU A 184 3.46 -26.89 -1.46
N GLN A 185 3.09 -26.01 -2.39
CA GLN A 185 2.12 -26.35 -3.43
C GLN A 185 2.71 -27.28 -4.50
N ASP A 186 3.99 -27.16 -4.83
CA ASP A 186 4.65 -28.10 -5.74
C ASP A 186 4.85 -29.49 -5.11
N GLU A 187 5.06 -29.57 -3.79
CA GLU A 187 5.00 -30.83 -3.03
C GLU A 187 3.61 -31.48 -3.07
N LEU A 188 2.54 -30.70 -2.86
CA LEU A 188 1.15 -31.19 -2.99
C LEU A 188 0.86 -31.71 -4.41
N LYS A 189 1.21 -30.95 -5.45
CA LYS A 189 1.04 -31.35 -6.87
C LYS A 189 1.86 -32.61 -7.21
N LEU A 190 3.08 -32.75 -6.67
CA LEU A 190 3.91 -33.94 -6.87
C LEU A 190 3.26 -35.16 -6.21
N LEU A 191 2.79 -35.02 -4.97
CA LEU A 191 2.09 -36.08 -4.26
C LEU A 191 0.79 -36.48 -4.98
N GLY A 192 0.02 -35.53 -5.51
CA GLY A 192 -1.18 -35.80 -6.30
C GLY A 192 -0.89 -36.66 -7.54
N LYS A 193 0.20 -36.35 -8.27
CA LYS A 193 0.66 -37.15 -9.43
C LYS A 193 1.15 -38.54 -9.02
N GLN A 194 1.83 -38.67 -7.89
CA GLN A 194 2.24 -39.96 -7.34
C GLN A 194 1.02 -40.82 -7.00
N GLY A 195 0.03 -40.24 -6.32
CA GLY A 195 -1.18 -40.94 -5.90
C GLY A 195 -2.05 -41.37 -7.08
N ALA A 196 -2.23 -40.51 -8.10
CA ALA A 196 -2.94 -40.87 -9.33
C ALA A 196 -2.23 -42.01 -10.10
N THR A 197 -0.90 -42.01 -10.13
CA THR A 197 -0.11 -43.12 -10.70
C THR A 197 -0.32 -44.43 -9.92
N LEU A 198 -0.26 -44.38 -8.59
CA LEU A 198 -0.49 -45.56 -7.73
C LEU A 198 -1.89 -46.15 -7.90
N LEU A 199 -2.92 -45.29 -7.93
CA LEU A 199 -4.31 -45.69 -8.20
C LEU A 199 -4.44 -46.37 -9.58
N SER A 200 -3.81 -45.81 -10.61
CA SER A 200 -3.81 -46.36 -11.97
C SER A 200 -3.19 -47.76 -12.02
N CYS A 201 -2.07 -47.99 -11.31
CA CYS A 201 -1.45 -49.32 -11.21
C CYS A 201 -2.34 -50.33 -10.46
N MET A 202 -3.06 -49.90 -9.42
CA MET A 202 -3.99 -50.78 -8.68
C MET A 202 -5.24 -51.15 -9.50
N GLN A 203 -5.66 -50.30 -10.44
CA GLN A 203 -6.79 -50.54 -11.35
C GLN A 203 -6.37 -51.29 -12.63
N GLU A 204 -5.07 -51.44 -12.90
CA GLU A 204 -4.51 -52.08 -14.10
C GLU A 204 -4.99 -53.53 -14.38
N PRO A 205 -5.26 -54.39 -13.37
CA PRO A 205 -5.84 -55.73 -13.60
C PRO A 205 -7.24 -55.69 -14.25
N ALA A 206 -8.06 -54.70 -13.90
CA ALA A 206 -9.41 -54.54 -14.42
C ALA A 206 -9.47 -53.86 -15.79
N THR A 207 -8.46 -53.04 -16.15
CA THR A 207 -8.41 -52.39 -17.48
C THR A 207 -7.86 -53.30 -18.58
N LYS A 208 -7.05 -54.31 -18.23
CA LYS A 208 -6.46 -55.26 -19.19
C LYS A 208 -7.38 -56.39 -19.64
N SER A 209 -8.47 -56.69 -18.93
CA SER A 209 -9.49 -57.65 -19.40
C SER A 209 -10.91 -57.26 -18.95
N PRO A 210 -11.88 -57.04 -19.86
CA PRO A 210 -13.25 -56.64 -19.51
C PRO A 210 -14.04 -57.65 -18.67
N THR A 211 -13.52 -58.87 -18.51
CA THR A 211 -14.12 -59.96 -17.73
C THR A 211 -13.53 -60.12 -16.33
N SER A 212 -12.39 -59.48 -16.03
CA SER A 212 -11.84 -59.50 -14.67
C SER A 212 -12.64 -58.55 -13.77
N LYS A 213 -13.13 -59.10 -12.65
CA LYS A 213 -13.62 -58.31 -11.52
C LYS A 213 -12.48 -58.22 -10.51
N LEU A 214 -12.15 -57.02 -10.05
CA LEU A 214 -11.23 -56.82 -8.94
C LEU A 214 -11.59 -57.74 -7.77
N SER A 215 -10.60 -58.38 -7.17
CA SER A 215 -10.79 -59.06 -5.90
C SER A 215 -11.20 -58.05 -4.83
N LEU A 216 -11.87 -58.51 -3.78
CA LEU A 216 -12.32 -57.60 -2.73
C LEU A 216 -11.14 -56.90 -2.02
N ASN A 217 -9.98 -57.56 -1.92
CA ASN A 217 -8.75 -56.98 -1.39
C ASN A 217 -8.20 -55.85 -2.29
N GLU A 218 -8.30 -55.98 -3.61
CA GLU A 218 -7.92 -54.91 -4.55
C GLU A 218 -8.92 -53.75 -4.48
N PHE A 219 -10.23 -54.05 -4.39
CA PHE A 219 -11.26 -53.03 -4.19
C PHE A 219 -11.08 -52.27 -2.87
N GLU A 220 -10.79 -52.95 -1.75
CA GLU A 220 -10.50 -52.32 -0.46
C GLU A 220 -9.22 -51.46 -0.51
N ASN A 221 -8.20 -51.86 -1.28
CA ASN A 221 -7.00 -51.07 -1.54
C ASN A 221 -7.29 -49.82 -2.40
N VAL A 222 -7.98 -49.99 -3.54
CA VAL A 222 -8.42 -48.89 -4.43
C VAL A 222 -9.26 -47.87 -3.67
N ALA A 223 -10.30 -48.31 -2.94
CA ALA A 223 -11.15 -47.45 -2.13
C ALA A 223 -10.41 -46.81 -0.94
N THR A 224 -9.26 -47.35 -0.52
CA THR A 224 -8.36 -46.68 0.46
C THR A 224 -7.53 -45.60 -0.21
N MET A 225 -6.98 -45.88 -1.40
CA MET A 225 -6.19 -44.95 -2.18
C MET A 225 -7.02 -43.73 -2.66
N GLU A 226 -8.25 -43.97 -3.11
CA GLU A 226 -9.21 -42.92 -3.49
C GLU A 226 -9.54 -41.98 -2.31
N ARG A 227 -9.76 -42.53 -1.11
CA ARG A 227 -10.00 -41.71 0.11
C ARG A 227 -8.78 -40.86 0.49
N LEU A 228 -7.56 -41.38 0.32
CA LEU A 228 -6.33 -40.61 0.58
C LEU A 228 -6.12 -39.51 -0.47
N LEU A 229 -6.53 -39.73 -1.73
CA LEU A 229 -6.53 -38.71 -2.78
C LEU A 229 -7.57 -37.61 -2.52
N VAL A 230 -8.77 -37.95 -2.03
CA VAL A 230 -9.76 -36.96 -1.59
C VAL A 230 -9.23 -36.12 -0.42
N GLN A 231 -8.60 -36.73 0.59
CA GLN A 231 -7.99 -36.00 1.70
C GLN A 231 -6.85 -35.06 1.26
N LEU A 232 -6.10 -35.43 0.22
CA LEU A 232 -5.09 -34.55 -0.39
C LEU A 232 -5.71 -33.34 -1.09
N ASP A 233 -6.76 -33.56 -1.90
CA ASP A 233 -7.51 -32.50 -2.59
C ASP A 233 -8.18 -31.53 -1.59
N GLU A 234 -8.81 -32.04 -0.53
CA GLU A 234 -9.35 -31.25 0.57
C GLU A 234 -8.24 -30.42 1.26
N THR A 235 -7.05 -31.02 1.46
CA THR A 235 -5.90 -30.35 2.09
C THR A 235 -5.33 -29.23 1.20
N GLU A 236 -5.17 -29.46 -0.11
CA GLU A 236 -4.71 -28.42 -1.04
C GLU A 236 -5.73 -27.26 -1.14
N LYS A 237 -7.03 -27.57 -1.18
CA LYS A 237 -8.10 -26.56 -1.21
C LYS A 237 -8.12 -25.70 0.06
N ALA A 238 -8.09 -26.33 1.23
CA ALA A 238 -8.08 -25.62 2.51
C ALA A 238 -6.84 -24.72 2.66
N PHE A 239 -5.66 -25.22 2.26
CA PHE A 239 -4.44 -24.41 2.26
C PHE A 239 -4.49 -23.26 1.25
N SER A 240 -5.02 -23.49 0.04
CA SER A 240 -5.11 -22.48 -1.02
C SER A 240 -6.07 -21.34 -0.63
N GLN A 241 -7.20 -21.65 0.01
CA GLN A 241 -8.10 -20.63 0.54
C GLN A 241 -7.41 -19.80 1.63
N PHE A 242 -6.89 -20.44 2.67
CA PHE A 242 -6.16 -19.76 3.76
C PHE A 242 -5.02 -18.88 3.24
N TRP A 243 -4.26 -19.36 2.25
CA TRP A 243 -3.20 -18.59 1.61
C TRP A 243 -3.72 -17.37 0.86
N SER A 244 -4.82 -17.48 0.10
CA SER A 244 -5.40 -16.35 -0.62
C SER A 244 -5.85 -15.23 0.32
N GLU A 245 -6.47 -15.58 1.46
CA GLU A 245 -6.89 -14.63 2.50
C GLU A 245 -5.67 -13.97 3.19
N HIS A 246 -4.64 -14.75 3.54
CA HIS A 246 -3.40 -14.24 4.13
C HIS A 246 -2.62 -13.33 3.16
N HIS A 247 -2.44 -13.77 1.92
CA HIS A 247 -1.71 -13.05 0.88
C HIS A 247 -2.40 -11.73 0.52
N LEU A 248 -3.73 -11.73 0.38
CA LEU A 248 -4.51 -10.51 0.17
C LEU A 248 -4.29 -9.52 1.32
N LYS A 249 -4.36 -9.97 2.57
CA LYS A 249 -4.18 -9.12 3.75
C LYS A 249 -2.77 -8.54 3.86
N LEU A 250 -1.73 -9.33 3.57
CA LEU A 250 -0.34 -8.87 3.59
C LEU A 250 -0.03 -7.90 2.43
N ASN A 251 -0.61 -8.13 1.24
CA ASN A 251 -0.52 -7.23 0.10
C ASN A 251 -1.23 -5.89 0.39
N GLN A 252 -2.46 -5.92 0.96
CA GLN A 252 -3.14 -4.71 1.43
C GLN A 252 -2.34 -3.96 2.52
N TYR A 253 -1.66 -4.68 3.44
CA TYR A 253 -0.78 -4.03 4.42
C TYR A 253 0.39 -3.29 3.75
N LEU A 254 1.02 -3.89 2.75
CA LEU A 254 2.08 -3.27 1.95
C LEU A 254 1.56 -2.08 1.12
N GLN A 255 0.37 -2.19 0.52
CA GLN A 255 -0.30 -1.10 -0.19
C GLN A 255 -0.56 0.09 0.73
N LEU A 256 -0.99 -0.14 1.97
CA LEU A 256 -1.15 0.92 2.97
C LEU A 256 0.19 1.58 3.31
N GLN A 257 1.25 0.80 3.54
CA GLN A 257 2.58 1.37 3.83
C GLN A 257 3.09 2.27 2.69
N HIS A 258 2.99 1.81 1.44
CA HIS A 258 3.33 2.62 0.26
C HIS A 258 2.47 3.88 0.16
N PHE A 259 1.16 3.77 0.37
CA PHE A 259 0.23 4.92 0.34
C PHE A 259 0.54 5.95 1.43
N GLU A 260 0.77 5.51 2.68
CA GLU A 260 1.10 6.39 3.81
C GLU A 260 2.48 7.05 3.63
N HIS A 261 3.47 6.33 3.08
CA HIS A 261 4.79 6.88 2.79
C HIS A 261 4.73 7.99 1.72
N ASN A 262 4.14 7.70 0.55
CA ASN A 262 3.99 8.67 -0.52
C ASN A 262 3.12 9.87 -0.10
N PHE A 263 2.12 9.66 0.76
CA PHE A 263 1.30 10.73 1.32
C PHE A 263 2.14 11.70 2.15
N CYS A 264 2.95 11.21 3.09
CA CYS A 264 3.80 12.04 3.92
C CYS A 264 4.89 12.77 3.11
N GLU A 265 5.48 12.09 2.12
CA GLU A 265 6.48 12.67 1.22
C GLU A 265 5.92 13.85 0.42
N VAL A 266 4.79 13.64 -0.27
CA VAL A 266 4.14 14.64 -1.12
C VAL A 266 3.59 15.81 -0.30
N LYS A 267 2.98 15.52 0.87
CA LYS A 267 2.52 16.57 1.78
C LYS A 267 3.68 17.45 2.23
N LEU A 268 4.77 16.86 2.72
CA LEU A 268 5.93 17.62 3.21
C LEU A 268 6.59 18.44 2.08
N ALA A 269 6.61 17.95 0.85
CA ALA A 269 7.10 18.71 -0.30
C ALA A 269 6.22 19.94 -0.61
N LEU A 270 4.90 19.77 -0.68
CA LEU A 270 3.97 20.87 -0.96
C LEU A 270 3.90 21.89 0.19
N ASP A 271 3.89 21.42 1.45
CA ASP A 271 3.91 22.27 2.64
C ASP A 271 5.21 23.10 2.71
N ASN A 272 6.37 22.52 2.36
CA ASN A 272 7.64 23.25 2.30
C ASN A 272 7.66 24.32 1.18
N LEU A 273 7.18 24.01 -0.02
CA LEU A 273 7.11 24.97 -1.13
C LEU A 273 6.14 26.13 -0.83
N LEU A 274 5.05 25.86 -0.11
CA LEU A 274 4.16 26.89 0.41
C LEU A 274 4.83 27.74 1.50
N ALA A 275 5.60 27.13 2.41
CA ALA A 275 6.37 27.86 3.42
C ALA A 275 7.39 28.82 2.76
N GLU A 276 8.19 28.33 1.82
CA GLU A 276 9.13 29.14 1.03
C GLU A 276 8.39 30.30 0.33
N GLN A 277 7.25 30.02 -0.32
CA GLN A 277 6.41 31.05 -0.94
C GLN A 277 5.88 32.11 0.06
N THR A 278 5.63 31.76 1.32
CA THR A 278 5.24 32.75 2.34
C THR A 278 6.40 33.60 2.86
N GLU A 279 7.65 33.14 2.75
CA GLU A 279 8.83 33.97 3.04
C GLU A 279 9.06 35.04 1.94
N PHE A 280 8.65 34.76 0.69
CA PHE A 280 8.58 35.74 -0.39
C PHE A 280 7.43 36.75 -0.20
N SER A 281 7.53 37.58 0.83
CA SER A 281 6.61 38.70 1.09
C SER A 281 6.69 39.82 0.03
N ASP A 282 7.82 39.93 -0.69
CA ASP A 282 8.07 41.03 -1.62
C ASP A 282 7.12 41.02 -2.85
N ILE A 283 6.80 42.22 -3.32
CA ILE A 283 5.90 42.56 -4.43
C ILE A 283 6.66 43.41 -5.49
N GLY A 284 7.89 43.84 -5.19
CA GLY A 284 8.81 44.59 -6.05
C GLY A 284 8.59 46.10 -6.07
N ASP A 285 9.70 46.85 -6.19
CA ASP A 285 9.76 48.33 -6.17
C ASP A 285 9.91 48.95 -7.57
N ASN A 286 10.26 48.15 -8.59
CA ASN A 286 10.49 48.57 -9.97
C ASN A 286 10.24 47.43 -10.97
N VAL A 287 10.03 47.76 -12.24
CA VAL A 287 9.67 46.79 -13.31
C VAL A 287 10.63 45.60 -13.40
N MET A 288 11.94 45.84 -13.40
CA MET A 288 12.95 44.78 -13.50
C MET A 288 12.91 43.82 -12.31
N HIS A 289 12.65 44.35 -11.10
CA HIS A 289 12.53 43.55 -9.89
C HIS A 289 11.26 42.69 -9.91
N VAL A 290 10.10 43.24 -10.31
CA VAL A 290 8.87 42.42 -10.42
C VAL A 290 8.98 41.35 -11.51
N GLU A 291 9.63 41.65 -12.63
CA GLU A 291 9.88 40.65 -13.70
C GLU A 291 10.80 39.51 -13.24
N GLN A 292 11.77 39.80 -12.36
CA GLN A 292 12.59 38.75 -11.72
C GLN A 292 11.80 37.96 -10.66
N LEU A 293 10.99 38.62 -9.81
CA LEU A 293 10.13 37.94 -8.83
C LEU A 293 9.10 37.01 -9.51
N LEU A 294 8.51 37.42 -10.64
CA LEU A 294 7.61 36.57 -11.45
C LEU A 294 8.32 35.34 -12.00
N LYS A 295 9.59 35.47 -12.40
CA LYS A 295 10.43 34.38 -12.91
C LYS A 295 10.85 33.41 -11.80
N GLU A 296 11.13 33.91 -10.60
CA GLU A 296 11.45 33.10 -9.41
C GLU A 296 10.21 32.35 -8.91
N HIS A 297 9.08 33.04 -8.76
CA HIS A 297 7.79 32.44 -8.45
C HIS A 297 7.41 31.33 -9.45
N LYS A 298 7.58 31.56 -10.77
CA LYS A 298 7.31 30.55 -11.80
C LYS A 298 8.28 29.36 -11.76
N LYS A 299 9.49 29.51 -11.23
CA LYS A 299 10.41 28.38 -10.96
C LYS A 299 9.86 27.51 -9.83
N LEU A 300 9.43 28.13 -8.71
CA LEU A 300 8.85 27.42 -7.56
C LEU A 300 7.53 26.72 -7.91
N GLU A 301 6.67 27.36 -8.69
CA GLU A 301 5.45 26.76 -9.26
C GLU A 301 5.78 25.51 -10.09
N GLY A 302 6.79 25.59 -10.96
CA GLY A 302 7.27 24.46 -11.77
C GLY A 302 7.89 23.33 -10.96
N GLU A 303 8.56 23.62 -9.85
CA GLU A 303 9.11 22.63 -8.91
C GLU A 303 8.01 21.92 -8.09
N GLY A 304 6.89 22.58 -7.83
CA GLY A 304 5.71 21.97 -7.21
C GLY A 304 4.87 21.09 -8.14
N GLN A 305 4.99 21.24 -9.47
CA GLN A 305 4.16 20.53 -10.44
C GLN A 305 4.30 19.01 -10.35
N GLU A 306 5.50 18.48 -10.13
CA GLU A 306 5.72 17.02 -9.95
C GLU A 306 4.97 16.49 -8.73
N PHE A 307 5.04 17.20 -7.60
CA PHE A 307 4.35 16.84 -6.36
C PHE A 307 2.83 17.00 -6.49
N LEU A 308 2.35 17.97 -7.26
CA LEU A 308 0.94 18.17 -7.58
C LEU A 308 0.37 17.00 -8.39
N GLU A 309 1.07 16.55 -9.43
CA GLU A 309 0.68 15.38 -10.23
C GLU A 309 0.74 14.10 -9.39
N LYS A 310 1.79 13.93 -8.57
CA LYS A 310 1.92 12.80 -7.63
C LYS A 310 0.80 12.78 -6.58
N ALA A 311 0.39 13.95 -6.05
CA ALA A 311 -0.73 14.07 -5.11
C ALA A 311 -2.06 13.65 -5.73
N GLN A 312 -2.34 14.11 -6.95
CA GLN A 312 -3.56 13.77 -7.70
C GLN A 312 -3.61 12.27 -8.03
N LEU A 313 -2.51 11.70 -8.52
CA LEU A 313 -2.40 10.27 -8.80
C LEU A 313 -2.57 9.43 -7.52
N LEU A 314 -1.95 9.84 -6.41
CA LEU A 314 -2.07 9.14 -5.12
C LEU A 314 -3.51 9.18 -4.58
N ALA A 315 -4.24 10.29 -4.76
CA ALA A 315 -5.65 10.38 -4.40
C ALA A 315 -6.51 9.40 -5.22
N VAL A 316 -6.25 9.26 -6.53
CA VAL A 316 -6.93 8.28 -7.41
C VAL A 316 -6.58 6.83 -7.04
N ILE A 317 -5.33 6.54 -6.71
CA ILE A 317 -4.92 5.22 -6.18
C ILE A 317 -5.68 4.91 -4.89
N GLY A 318 -5.79 5.87 -3.97
CA GLY A 318 -6.54 5.71 -2.73
C GLY A 318 -8.04 5.48 -2.95
N ASP A 319 -8.67 6.18 -3.91
CA ASP A 319 -10.05 5.89 -4.33
C ASP A 319 -10.19 4.46 -4.86
N GLN A 320 -9.24 3.99 -5.67
CA GLN A 320 -9.24 2.62 -6.21
C GLN A 320 -9.09 1.56 -5.09
N LEU A 321 -8.24 1.80 -4.08
CA LEU A 321 -8.15 0.95 -2.89
C LEU A 321 -9.49 0.91 -2.13
N ILE A 322 -10.18 2.06 -2.00
CA ILE A 322 -11.50 2.13 -1.35
C ILE A 322 -12.56 1.35 -2.14
N GLN A 323 -12.56 1.48 -3.48
CA GLN A 323 -13.46 0.72 -4.36
C GLN A 323 -13.21 -0.79 -4.29
N ASN A 324 -11.94 -1.21 -4.19
CA ASN A 324 -11.52 -2.61 -4.01
C ASN A 324 -11.71 -3.14 -2.58
N HIS A 325 -12.50 -2.46 -1.73
CA HIS A 325 -12.82 -2.86 -0.36
C HIS A 325 -11.60 -3.13 0.53
N HIS A 326 -10.55 -2.32 0.38
CA HIS A 326 -9.32 -2.42 1.17
C HIS A 326 -9.57 -2.30 2.69
N TYR A 327 -8.96 -3.15 3.53
CA TYR A 327 -9.31 -3.21 4.96
C TYR A 327 -9.15 -1.87 5.72
N ALA A 328 -8.26 -0.99 5.24
CA ALA A 328 -7.93 0.30 5.83
C ALA A 328 -8.69 1.50 5.23
N VAL A 329 -9.85 1.29 4.59
CA VAL A 329 -10.69 2.34 3.96
C VAL A 329 -10.83 3.61 4.80
N ASP A 330 -11.06 3.50 6.11
CA ASP A 330 -11.28 4.66 6.99
C ASP A 330 -10.00 5.44 7.32
N SER A 331 -8.81 4.85 7.11
CA SER A 331 -7.50 5.53 7.19
C SER A 331 -7.03 6.09 5.85
N ILE A 332 -7.56 5.58 4.73
CA ILE A 332 -7.23 6.01 3.37
C ILE A 332 -8.12 7.19 2.96
N ARG A 333 -9.44 7.08 3.13
CA ARG A 333 -10.43 8.09 2.74
C ARG A 333 -10.12 9.53 3.22
N PRO A 334 -9.78 9.80 4.50
CA PRO A 334 -9.46 11.17 4.93
C PRO A 334 -8.20 11.71 4.25
N ARG A 335 -7.17 10.88 4.06
CA ARG A 335 -5.93 11.28 3.37
C ARG A 335 -6.16 11.58 1.89
N CYS A 336 -7.06 10.85 1.21
CA CYS A 336 -7.48 11.21 -0.15
C CYS A 336 -8.17 12.58 -0.21
N ALA A 337 -8.94 12.97 0.81
CA ALA A 337 -9.53 14.30 0.87
C ALA A 337 -8.47 15.37 1.16
N GLU A 338 -7.53 15.09 2.07
CA GLU A 338 -6.41 15.96 2.41
C GLU A 338 -5.47 16.21 1.21
N LEU A 339 -5.14 15.17 0.42
CA LEU A 339 -4.35 15.32 -0.82
C LEU A 339 -5.02 16.26 -1.82
N ARG A 340 -6.34 16.15 -2.03
CA ARG A 340 -7.07 17.07 -2.92
C ARG A 340 -7.08 18.50 -2.38
N HIS A 341 -7.27 18.67 -1.07
CA HIS A 341 -7.18 19.98 -0.43
C HIS A 341 -5.77 20.59 -0.54
N LEU A 342 -4.70 19.79 -0.42
CA LEU A 342 -3.32 20.25 -0.64
C LEU A 342 -3.10 20.71 -2.08
N CYS A 343 -3.60 19.96 -3.07
CA CYS A 343 -3.59 20.38 -4.48
C CYS A 343 -4.33 21.71 -4.68
N ASP A 344 -5.58 21.80 -4.22
CA ASP A 344 -6.41 23.00 -4.37
C ASP A 344 -5.77 24.20 -3.67
N ASN A 345 -5.19 24.03 -2.49
CA ASN A 345 -4.48 25.07 -1.76
C ASN A 345 -3.23 25.54 -2.52
N PHE A 346 -2.40 24.60 -2.99
CA PHE A 346 -1.19 24.92 -3.76
C PHE A 346 -1.50 25.71 -5.04
N ILE A 347 -2.52 25.28 -5.80
CA ILE A 347 -2.96 25.97 -7.01
C ILE A 347 -3.50 27.38 -6.69
N ASN A 348 -4.29 27.52 -5.62
CA ASN A 348 -4.91 28.80 -5.26
C ASN A 348 -3.90 29.81 -4.69
N GLU A 349 -2.95 29.41 -3.84
CA GLU A 349 -1.93 30.35 -3.33
C GLU A 349 -0.94 30.77 -4.42
N ASN A 350 -0.49 29.84 -5.28
CA ASN A 350 0.35 30.22 -6.42
C ASN A 350 -0.37 31.21 -7.33
N LYS A 351 -1.63 30.94 -7.70
CA LYS A 351 -2.43 31.86 -8.51
C LYS A 351 -2.59 33.22 -7.84
N LYS A 352 -2.87 33.27 -6.53
CA LYS A 352 -2.95 34.54 -5.78
C LYS A 352 -1.63 35.31 -5.90
N LYS A 353 -0.48 34.66 -5.65
CA LYS A 353 0.85 35.29 -5.73
C LYS A 353 1.17 35.77 -7.16
N HIS A 354 0.73 35.04 -8.18
CA HIS A 354 0.83 35.45 -9.59
C HIS A 354 -0.02 36.69 -9.90
N ASP A 355 -1.32 36.64 -9.62
CA ASP A 355 -2.28 37.75 -9.79
C ASP A 355 -1.82 39.03 -9.04
N ILE A 356 -1.07 38.85 -7.95
CA ILE A 356 -0.46 39.88 -7.12
C ILE A 356 0.74 40.53 -7.83
N LEU A 357 1.70 39.73 -8.29
CA LEU A 357 2.89 40.23 -8.96
C LEU A 357 2.56 40.84 -10.34
N GLU A 358 1.60 40.29 -11.09
CA GLU A 358 1.17 40.88 -12.37
C GLU A 358 0.57 42.29 -12.18
N LYS A 359 -0.24 42.50 -11.13
CA LYS A 359 -0.80 43.82 -10.80
C LYS A 359 0.28 44.82 -10.38
N SER A 360 1.31 44.37 -9.65
CA SER A 360 2.49 45.18 -9.34
C SER A 360 3.25 45.60 -10.60
N LEU A 361 3.46 44.66 -11.52
CA LEU A 361 4.15 44.90 -12.78
C LEU A 361 3.43 45.92 -13.66
N GLU A 362 2.11 45.80 -13.82
CA GLU A 362 1.28 46.76 -14.55
C GLU A 362 1.27 48.14 -13.86
N LEU A 363 1.23 48.19 -12.52
CA LEU A 363 1.33 49.45 -11.78
C LEU A 363 2.67 50.15 -12.02
N HIS A 364 3.80 49.46 -11.87
CA HIS A 364 5.13 50.05 -12.12
C HIS A 364 5.30 50.47 -13.59
N ARG A 365 4.83 49.67 -14.56
CA ARG A 365 4.84 50.04 -15.98
C ARG A 365 4.01 51.30 -16.27
N ARG A 366 2.91 51.54 -15.55
CA ARG A 366 2.14 52.81 -15.64
C ARG A 366 2.90 53.98 -15.03
N LEU A 367 3.48 53.83 -13.83
CA LEU A 367 4.24 54.88 -13.16
C LEU A 367 5.48 55.29 -13.97
N ASP A 368 6.19 54.32 -14.55
CA ASP A 368 7.38 54.58 -15.35
C ASP A 368 7.03 55.28 -16.68
N LYS A 369 5.91 54.91 -17.34
CA LYS A 369 5.38 55.65 -18.51
C LYS A 369 5.07 57.12 -18.17
N VAL A 370 4.46 57.40 -17.03
CA VAL A 370 4.19 58.78 -16.58
C VAL A 370 5.51 59.51 -16.27
N SER A 371 6.49 58.85 -15.64
CA SER A 371 7.80 59.45 -15.38
C SER A 371 8.52 59.84 -16.68
N GLN A 372 8.50 58.96 -17.68
CA GLN A 372 9.07 59.17 -19.02
C GLN A 372 8.36 60.32 -19.76
N TRP A 373 7.03 60.41 -19.70
CA TRP A 373 6.29 61.55 -20.25
C TRP A 373 6.72 62.87 -19.59
N CYS A 374 6.81 62.89 -18.26
CA CYS A 374 7.30 64.07 -17.53
C CYS A 374 8.75 64.45 -17.91
N GLU A 375 9.64 63.47 -18.14
CA GLU A 375 11.02 63.70 -18.60
C GLU A 375 11.07 64.25 -20.03
N ALA A 376 10.30 63.69 -20.96
CA ALA A 376 10.17 64.19 -22.33
C ALA A 376 9.61 65.64 -22.35
N GLY A 377 8.65 65.93 -21.47
CA GLY A 377 8.08 67.27 -21.33
C GLY A 377 9.08 68.30 -20.78
N ILE A 378 9.86 67.92 -19.75
CA ILE A 378 10.95 68.75 -19.23
C ILE A 378 12.03 68.98 -20.30
N TYR A 379 12.37 67.95 -21.08
CA TYR A 379 13.34 68.08 -22.18
C TYR A 379 12.84 69.02 -23.29
N LEU A 380 11.56 68.90 -23.68
CA LEU A 380 10.92 69.79 -24.66
C LEU A 380 10.88 71.24 -24.16
N LEU A 381 10.60 71.47 -22.88
CA LEU A 381 10.64 72.81 -22.27
C LEU A 381 12.08 73.38 -22.22
N ALA A 382 13.09 72.52 -22.00
CA ALA A 382 14.49 72.92 -21.97
C ALA A 382 15.10 73.17 -23.36
N SER A 383 14.59 72.52 -24.42
CA SER A 383 15.08 72.69 -25.80
C SER A 383 14.56 73.96 -26.49
N GLN A 384 13.54 74.62 -25.93
CA GLN A 384 13.02 75.91 -26.42
C GLN A 384 13.96 77.09 -26.12
N ALA A 385 15.03 77.17 -26.89
CA ALA A 385 16.08 78.18 -26.78
C ALA A 385 15.52 79.62 -26.77
N VAL A 386 16.00 80.43 -25.81
CA VAL A 386 15.43 81.74 -25.45
C VAL A 386 15.65 82.80 -26.53
N ASP A 387 16.70 82.67 -27.33
CA ASP A 387 17.00 83.45 -28.53
C ASP A 387 15.97 83.21 -29.64
N LYS A 388 15.66 81.94 -29.94
CA LYS A 388 14.67 81.57 -30.97
C LYS A 388 13.28 82.07 -30.63
N CYS A 389 12.93 82.08 -29.34
CA CYS A 389 11.67 82.62 -28.83
C CYS A 389 11.56 84.16 -28.86
N GLN A 390 12.50 84.88 -29.50
CA GLN A 390 12.42 86.34 -29.68
C GLN A 390 11.77 86.75 -31.00
N SER A 391 11.73 85.86 -32.00
CA SER A 391 10.94 86.07 -33.22
C SER A 391 9.50 85.60 -32.99
N ARG A 392 8.55 86.11 -33.79
CA ARG A 392 7.16 85.67 -33.69
C ARG A 392 6.98 84.22 -34.13
N GLU A 393 7.60 83.85 -35.24
CA GLU A 393 7.58 82.48 -35.76
C GLU A 393 8.16 81.47 -34.75
N GLY A 394 9.22 81.83 -34.02
CA GLY A 394 9.77 81.00 -32.95
C GLY A 394 8.89 80.92 -31.70
N VAL A 395 8.07 81.93 -31.42
CA VAL A 395 7.03 81.88 -30.37
C VAL A 395 5.86 81.00 -30.80
N ASP A 396 5.39 81.15 -32.04
CA ASP A 396 4.26 80.40 -32.58
C ASP A 396 4.62 78.89 -32.71
N ILE A 397 5.85 78.54 -33.13
CA ILE A 397 6.39 77.17 -33.08
C ILE A 397 6.43 76.65 -31.63
N ALA A 398 7.04 77.40 -30.71
CA ALA A 398 7.16 77.00 -29.31
C ALA A 398 5.81 76.81 -28.58
N LEU A 399 4.74 77.48 -29.06
CA LEU A 399 3.38 77.27 -28.60
C LEU A 399 2.75 76.01 -29.21
N ASN A 400 2.92 75.80 -30.52
CA ASN A 400 2.46 74.59 -31.21
C ASN A 400 3.10 73.31 -30.64
N ASP A 401 4.39 73.33 -30.33
CA ASP A 401 5.11 72.20 -29.73
C ASP A 401 4.53 71.85 -28.35
N ILE A 402 4.19 72.86 -27.54
CA ILE A 402 3.56 72.69 -26.22
C ILE A 402 2.15 72.12 -26.37
N GLU A 403 1.33 72.66 -27.28
CA GLU A 403 -0.04 72.20 -27.50
C GLU A 403 -0.09 70.77 -28.04
N THR A 404 0.79 70.45 -29.00
CA THR A 404 0.97 69.09 -29.53
C THR A 404 1.39 68.11 -28.41
N PHE A 405 2.37 68.50 -27.59
CA PHE A 405 2.84 67.65 -26.49
C PHE A 405 1.75 67.43 -25.42
N LEU A 406 1.05 68.49 -24.99
CA LEU A 406 -0.05 68.38 -24.03
C LEU A 406 -1.24 67.58 -24.59
N GLY A 407 -1.43 67.55 -25.92
CA GLY A 407 -2.41 66.69 -26.58
C GLY A 407 -2.21 65.19 -26.27
N THR A 408 -0.95 64.75 -26.16
CA THR A 408 -0.60 63.35 -25.83
C THR A 408 -0.95 62.95 -24.39
N ALA A 409 -1.10 63.92 -23.47
CA ALA A 409 -1.20 63.67 -22.03
C ALA A 409 -2.34 62.71 -21.64
N LYS A 410 -3.40 62.63 -22.47
CA LYS A 410 -4.54 61.71 -22.29
C LYS A 410 -4.15 60.23 -22.27
N GLU A 411 -3.11 59.85 -23.01
CA GLU A 411 -2.60 58.47 -23.08
C GLU A 411 -1.82 58.06 -21.82
N TYR A 412 -1.45 59.05 -21.00
CA TYR A 412 -0.65 58.90 -19.78
C TYR A 412 -1.46 59.24 -18.51
N GLN A 413 -2.78 59.41 -18.60
CA GLN A 413 -3.62 59.67 -17.43
C GLN A 413 -3.77 58.41 -16.58
N LEU A 414 -3.32 58.49 -15.32
CA LEU A 414 -3.67 57.53 -14.29
C LEU A 414 -5.17 57.66 -13.94
N PRO A 415 -5.81 56.58 -13.43
CA PRO A 415 -7.17 56.66 -12.88
C PRO A 415 -7.30 57.74 -11.81
N SER A 416 -8.54 58.16 -11.48
CA SER A 416 -8.74 59.12 -10.39
C SER A 416 -8.12 58.58 -9.10
N SER A 417 -7.65 59.47 -8.21
CA SER A 417 -6.96 59.06 -6.97
C SER A 417 -7.73 58.00 -6.17
N LYS A 418 -9.07 58.10 -6.13
CA LYS A 418 -9.93 57.11 -5.49
C LYS A 418 -9.97 55.78 -6.24
N ASP A 419 -10.14 55.80 -7.56
CA ASP A 419 -10.22 54.58 -8.37
C ASP A 419 -8.87 53.85 -8.43
N PHE A 420 -7.77 54.60 -8.48
CA PHE A 420 -6.41 54.09 -8.38
C PHE A 420 -6.17 53.39 -7.04
N TYR A 421 -6.51 54.02 -5.90
CA TYR A 421 -6.32 53.38 -4.60
C TYR A 421 -7.24 52.16 -4.41
N ASN A 422 -8.48 52.18 -4.92
CA ASN A 422 -9.36 51.01 -4.94
C ASN A 422 -8.81 49.87 -5.82
N GLN A 423 -8.24 50.18 -6.99
CA GLN A 423 -7.76 49.19 -7.96
C GLN A 423 -6.53 48.41 -7.46
N TYR A 424 -5.69 49.05 -6.62
CA TYR A 424 -4.44 48.47 -6.11
C TYR A 424 -4.45 48.24 -4.59
N GLU A 425 -5.61 48.31 -3.92
CA GLU A 425 -5.74 48.30 -2.45
C GLU A 425 -4.96 47.16 -1.76
N LEU A 426 -5.07 45.94 -2.28
CA LEU A 426 -4.39 44.74 -1.76
C LEU A 426 -2.86 44.76 -1.92
N MET A 427 -2.31 45.67 -2.73
CA MET A 427 -0.90 45.72 -3.18
C MET A 427 -0.14 46.95 -2.73
N LEU A 428 -0.82 47.91 -2.09
CA LEU A 428 -0.24 49.21 -1.75
C LEU A 428 0.59 49.15 -0.46
N THR A 429 1.78 48.57 -0.57
CA THR A 429 2.85 48.79 0.41
C THR A 429 3.17 50.29 0.53
N LEU A 430 3.72 50.71 1.67
CA LEU A 430 4.02 52.12 1.94
C LEU A 430 4.95 52.72 0.88
N ASP A 431 5.92 51.94 0.40
CA ASP A 431 6.92 52.36 -0.58
C ASP A 431 6.34 52.49 -1.99
N ILE A 432 5.49 51.55 -2.42
CA ILE A 432 4.75 51.66 -3.70
C ILE A 432 3.83 52.89 -3.67
N LYS A 433 3.15 53.14 -2.54
CA LYS A 433 2.31 54.32 -2.34
C LYS A 433 3.11 55.63 -2.40
N ALA A 434 4.29 55.67 -1.78
CA ALA A 434 5.19 56.82 -1.82
C ALA A 434 5.76 57.07 -3.24
N LYS A 435 6.16 56.00 -3.95
CA LYS A 435 6.61 56.07 -5.36
C LYS A 435 5.51 56.63 -6.26
N ALA A 436 4.28 56.13 -6.13
CA ALA A 436 3.13 56.61 -6.89
C ALA A 436 2.83 58.10 -6.62
N GLN A 437 2.84 58.52 -5.35
CA GLN A 437 2.65 59.93 -4.97
C GLN A 437 3.76 60.84 -5.55
N LYS A 438 5.02 60.40 -5.54
CA LYS A 438 6.15 61.16 -6.12
C LYS A 438 6.00 61.34 -7.64
N VAL A 439 5.53 60.32 -8.35
CA VAL A 439 5.27 60.40 -9.81
C VAL A 439 4.07 61.31 -10.12
N LEU A 440 3.00 61.23 -9.33
CA LEU A 440 1.83 62.11 -9.43
C LEU A 440 2.18 63.59 -9.16
N GLN A 441 3.04 63.87 -8.17
CA GLN A 441 3.52 65.22 -7.90
C GLN A 441 4.34 65.75 -9.09
N LYS A 442 5.30 64.97 -9.60
CA LYS A 442 6.12 65.32 -10.78
C LYS A 442 5.24 65.65 -12.00
N LEU A 443 4.14 64.92 -12.20
CA LEU A 443 3.17 65.19 -13.27
C LEU A 443 2.48 66.56 -13.09
N SER A 444 2.02 66.86 -11.88
CA SER A 444 1.43 68.17 -11.55
C SER A 444 2.43 69.31 -11.75
N ASP A 445 3.67 69.15 -11.28
CA ASP A 445 4.73 70.16 -11.38
C ASP A 445 5.05 70.48 -12.85
N VAL A 446 5.19 69.44 -13.69
CA VAL A 446 5.46 69.60 -15.13
C VAL A 446 4.30 70.28 -15.85
N GLN A 447 3.04 69.93 -15.54
CA GLN A 447 1.86 70.61 -16.09
C GLN A 447 1.81 72.10 -15.70
N GLU A 448 2.19 72.44 -14.46
CA GLU A 448 2.25 73.83 -14.01
C GLU A 448 3.37 74.62 -14.74
N ILE A 449 4.54 74.01 -14.98
CA ILE A 449 5.63 74.62 -15.75
C ILE A 449 5.19 74.84 -17.21
N PHE A 450 4.52 73.87 -17.84
CA PHE A 450 3.93 74.04 -19.18
C PHE A 450 2.96 75.23 -19.23
N HIS A 451 2.04 75.33 -18.27
CA HIS A 451 1.09 76.45 -18.22
C HIS A 451 1.79 77.80 -18.01
N LYS A 452 2.77 77.87 -17.11
CA LYS A 452 3.62 79.07 -16.90
C LYS A 452 4.37 79.46 -18.18
N ARG A 453 4.92 78.49 -18.91
CA ARG A 453 5.64 78.71 -20.18
C ARG A 453 4.70 79.21 -21.27
N GLN A 454 3.56 78.56 -21.49
CA GLN A 454 2.54 78.96 -22.46
C GLN A 454 2.06 80.40 -22.19
N MET A 455 1.76 80.73 -20.92
CA MET A 455 1.38 82.08 -20.50
C MET A 455 2.51 83.12 -20.65
N SER A 456 3.79 82.72 -20.67
CA SER A 456 4.91 83.60 -20.97
C SER A 456 5.08 83.86 -22.47
N LEU A 457 4.93 82.82 -23.30
CA LEU A 457 5.02 82.89 -24.76
C LEU A 457 3.87 83.71 -25.36
N MET A 458 2.63 83.50 -24.91
CA MET A 458 1.48 84.32 -25.31
C MET A 458 1.68 85.81 -24.99
N LYS A 459 2.35 86.14 -23.86
CA LYS A 459 2.71 87.53 -23.50
C LYS A 459 3.84 88.11 -24.35
N LEU A 460 4.68 87.28 -24.98
CA LEU A 460 5.71 87.70 -25.93
C LEU A 460 5.10 87.95 -27.31
N ALA A 461 4.26 87.03 -27.81
CA ALA A 461 3.48 87.23 -29.05
C ALA A 461 2.67 88.53 -29.00
N ALA A 462 1.94 88.77 -27.89
CA ALA A 462 1.14 89.97 -27.68
C ALA A 462 1.97 91.29 -27.65
N ARG A 463 3.28 91.21 -27.39
CA ARG A 463 4.21 92.36 -27.47
C ARG A 463 4.72 92.56 -28.90
N GLN A 464 5.04 91.48 -29.60
CA GLN A 464 5.47 91.49 -31.00
C GLN A 464 4.36 91.93 -31.98
N THR A 465 3.08 91.85 -31.58
CA THR A 465 1.93 92.34 -32.35
C THR A 465 1.67 93.86 -32.26
N ARG A 466 2.40 94.62 -31.43
CA ARG A 466 2.20 96.08 -31.38
C ARG A 466 2.81 96.78 -32.61
N PRO A 467 2.10 97.73 -33.26
CA PRO A 467 2.71 98.62 -34.23
C PRO A 467 3.86 99.41 -33.60
N VAL A 468 4.98 99.54 -34.33
CA VAL A 468 6.10 100.37 -33.92
C VAL A 468 5.70 101.84 -34.05
N GLN A 469 5.51 102.52 -32.92
CA GLN A 469 5.42 103.99 -32.92
C GLN A 469 6.80 104.59 -33.24
N PRO A 470 6.90 105.55 -34.18
CA PRO A 470 8.12 106.33 -34.36
C PRO A 470 8.47 107.11 -33.09
N VAL A 471 9.70 106.97 -32.59
CA VAL A 471 10.18 107.65 -31.39
C VAL A 471 10.96 108.90 -31.79
N ALA A 472 10.58 110.06 -31.25
CA ALA A 472 11.33 111.31 -31.36
C ALA A 472 12.49 111.35 -30.34
N PRO A 473 13.60 112.07 -30.63
CA PRO A 473 14.83 111.99 -29.83
C PRO A 473 14.78 112.67 -28.46
N HIS A 474 15.78 112.33 -27.63
CA HIS A 474 16.00 112.76 -26.24
C HIS A 474 16.15 114.28 -26.03
N PRO A 475 15.94 114.75 -24.79
CA PRO A 475 17.05 115.36 -24.04
C PRO A 475 17.44 114.61 -22.75
N GLU A 476 18.54 115.02 -22.12
CA GLU A 476 19.12 114.44 -20.90
C GLU A 476 18.85 115.28 -19.64
N SER A 477 18.87 114.66 -18.44
CA SER A 477 19.63 115.14 -17.26
C SER A 477 19.43 114.26 -16.00
N SER A 478 20.31 114.43 -15.00
CA SER A 478 20.48 113.68 -13.74
C SER A 478 19.81 114.41 -12.53
N PRO A 479 19.84 113.94 -11.24
CA PRO A 479 20.62 112.84 -10.65
C PRO A 479 19.95 111.91 -9.58
N LYS A 480 20.70 110.82 -9.30
CA LYS A 480 20.78 109.90 -8.13
C LYS A 480 20.15 110.32 -6.78
N TRP A 481 19.75 109.34 -5.97
CA TRP A 481 19.99 109.27 -4.50
C TRP A 481 20.15 107.81 -4.01
N VAL A 482 20.38 107.57 -2.71
CA VAL A 482 21.11 106.37 -2.17
C VAL A 482 20.28 105.52 -1.17
N SER A 483 20.57 104.21 -1.08
CA SER A 483 20.00 103.25 -0.10
C SER A 483 20.46 103.47 1.35
N PRO A 484 19.80 102.83 2.35
CA PRO A 484 20.52 101.80 3.13
C PRO A 484 19.69 100.54 3.52
N LYS A 485 20.36 99.55 4.11
CA LYS A 485 19.81 98.31 4.74
C LYS A 485 19.53 98.54 6.25
N ILE A 486 18.94 97.56 6.98
CA ILE A 486 19.49 96.96 8.23
C ILE A 486 18.65 95.79 8.86
N SER A 487 19.37 94.74 9.33
CA SER A 487 19.14 93.70 10.38
C SER A 487 17.84 92.90 10.66
N GLN A 488 18.00 91.60 10.97
CA GLN A 488 17.16 90.75 11.87
C GLN A 488 17.58 90.95 13.36
N PRO A 489 17.01 90.27 14.40
CA PRO A 489 17.55 88.95 14.85
C PRO A 489 16.65 87.98 15.71
N SER A 490 17.06 86.69 15.82
CA SER A 490 17.11 85.73 16.99
C SER A 490 15.95 85.47 18.01
N THR A 491 15.88 84.40 18.86
CA THR A 491 16.18 82.91 18.92
C THR A 491 15.64 82.36 20.30
N LEU A 492 15.76 81.04 20.64
CA LEU A 492 15.52 80.32 21.94
C LEU A 492 14.04 80.04 22.36
N GLU A 493 13.63 79.11 23.28
CA GLU A 493 13.98 77.72 23.76
C GLU A 493 13.10 77.36 25.02
N TYR A 494 12.90 76.17 25.66
CA TYR A 494 13.27 74.72 25.58
C TYR A 494 12.28 73.86 26.48
N TRP A 495 12.57 72.58 26.83
CA TRP A 495 12.11 71.72 27.99
C TRP A 495 11.29 70.40 27.78
N SER A 496 11.28 69.50 28.79
CA SER A 496 11.23 68.00 28.62
C SER A 496 10.61 67.14 29.79
N GLU A 497 10.24 65.86 29.47
CA GLU A 497 10.18 64.57 30.28
C GLU A 497 9.13 64.18 31.40
N LEU A 498 8.38 63.07 31.16
CA LEU A 498 8.04 61.81 31.96
C LEU A 498 7.39 61.86 33.40
N PRO A 499 6.96 60.75 34.13
CA PRO A 499 6.78 59.27 33.88
C PRO A 499 5.49 58.50 34.48
N PHE A 500 5.28 57.20 34.08
CA PHE A 500 4.71 55.95 34.74
C PHE A 500 3.40 55.79 35.61
N ALA A 501 2.64 54.64 35.45
CA ALA A 501 1.85 53.87 36.49
C ALA A 501 1.15 52.52 36.01
N SER A 502 0.75 51.59 36.92
CA SER A 502 -0.04 50.28 36.77
C SER A 502 -0.34 49.62 38.18
N PRO A 503 -0.95 48.40 38.45
CA PRO A 503 -1.64 47.31 37.69
C PRO A 503 -2.99 46.76 38.33
N GLY A 504 -3.43 45.48 38.14
CA GLY A 504 -4.56 44.78 38.87
C GLY A 504 -4.92 43.32 38.40
N ASP A 505 -5.64 42.48 39.20
CA ASP A 505 -5.64 40.97 39.12
C ASP A 505 -6.98 40.15 39.26
N LEU A 506 -7.03 38.95 38.60
CA LEU A 506 -7.69 37.62 38.92
C LEU A 506 -9.24 37.49 39.19
N PRO A 507 -9.92 36.28 39.19
CA PRO A 507 -9.51 34.89 39.54
C PRO A 507 -10.05 33.70 38.66
N ASN A 508 -10.05 32.45 39.21
CA ASN A 508 -10.23 31.13 38.53
C ASN A 508 -10.92 30.08 39.45
N PRO A 509 -11.73 29.11 38.94
CA PRO A 509 -11.93 27.81 39.63
C PRO A 509 -11.81 26.53 38.76
N ARG A 510 -11.44 25.40 39.41
CA ARG A 510 -11.31 24.03 38.83
C ARG A 510 -12.50 23.12 39.21
N ILE A 511 -12.74 22.04 38.44
CA ILE A 511 -13.50 20.85 38.89
C ILE A 511 -12.73 19.56 38.51
N LYS A 512 -12.85 18.50 39.33
CA LYS A 512 -12.23 17.17 39.11
C LYS A 512 -13.10 16.09 39.80
N ILE A 513 -13.63 15.12 39.06
CA ILE A 513 -14.34 13.92 39.56
C ILE A 513 -13.82 12.70 38.79
N ALA A 514 -13.91 11.48 39.35
CA ALA A 514 -13.11 10.32 38.91
C ALA A 514 -13.72 8.96 39.33
N LEU A 515 -12.96 7.90 39.00
CA LEU A 515 -12.88 6.58 39.64
C LEU A 515 -13.79 5.39 39.18
N LEU A 516 -13.12 4.22 39.11
CA LEU A 516 -13.55 2.84 39.47
C LEU A 516 -13.99 1.77 38.42
N MET A 517 -13.11 0.76 38.34
CA MET A 517 -13.33 -0.71 38.26
C MET A 517 -13.64 -1.46 36.95
N SER A 518 -12.72 -2.37 36.62
CA SER A 518 -12.95 -3.64 35.90
C SER A 518 -13.68 -4.66 36.80
N PRO A 519 -14.31 -5.72 36.25
CA PRO A 519 -13.55 -6.97 36.09
C PRO A 519 -13.91 -7.87 34.87
N ALA A 520 -12.85 -8.43 34.28
CA ALA A 520 -12.64 -9.82 33.85
C ALA A 520 -13.81 -10.75 33.39
N LEU A 521 -13.54 -11.40 32.24
CA LEU A 521 -13.83 -12.82 31.89
C LEU A 521 -15.27 -13.28 31.57
N ALA A 522 -15.62 -13.19 30.28
CA ALA A 522 -16.22 -14.29 29.52
C ALA A 522 -15.84 -14.14 28.03
N GLY A 523 -15.73 -15.23 27.25
CA GLY A 523 -15.60 -15.15 25.78
C GLY A 523 -14.23 -15.46 25.14
N ARG A 524 -13.34 -16.26 25.76
CA ARG A 524 -12.28 -16.90 24.97
C ARG A 524 -12.92 -17.86 23.96
N PHE A 525 -12.72 -17.62 22.66
CA PHE A 525 -12.32 -18.62 21.64
C PHE A 525 -12.14 -18.03 20.23
N PHE A 526 -12.59 -16.80 19.96
CA PHE A 526 -12.32 -16.07 18.70
C PHE A 526 -11.93 -14.60 18.93
N THR A 527 -10.63 -14.30 19.03
CA THR A 527 -10.07 -12.94 18.82
C THR A 527 -8.59 -12.98 18.43
N THR A 528 -8.27 -12.72 17.16
CA THR A 528 -6.97 -12.14 16.75
C THR A 528 -7.22 -10.74 16.22
N THR A 529 -7.46 -9.82 17.16
CA THR A 529 -7.65 -8.39 16.88
C THR A 529 -6.36 -7.76 16.35
N VAL A 530 -6.17 -7.79 15.03
CA VAL A 530 -5.26 -6.87 14.32
C VAL A 530 -6.00 -5.54 14.08
N SER A 531 -6.52 -4.97 15.17
CA SER A 531 -7.22 -3.69 15.24
C SER A 531 -6.95 -3.09 16.62
N SER A 532 -6.89 -1.76 16.71
CA SER A 532 -6.61 -1.01 17.95
C SER A 532 -5.20 -1.19 18.59
N ARG A 533 -4.13 -1.31 17.79
CA ARG A 533 -2.73 -1.13 18.29
C ARG A 533 -1.79 -0.26 17.42
N TYR A 534 -2.25 0.29 16.30
CA TYR A 534 -1.48 1.22 15.47
C TYR A 534 -2.33 2.44 15.09
N TYR A 535 -2.57 3.30 16.07
CA TYR A 535 -3.01 4.68 15.88
C TYR A 535 -2.09 5.58 16.71
N HIS A 536 -1.70 6.72 16.15
CA HIS A 536 -0.50 7.51 16.51
C HIS A 536 0.83 6.77 16.30
N VAL A 537 1.49 6.99 15.15
CA VAL A 537 2.74 7.78 15.09
C VAL A 537 2.83 8.48 13.72
N CYS A 538 2.64 9.79 13.73
CA CYS A 538 3.54 10.76 13.08
C CYS A 538 3.64 11.95 14.05
N PRO A 539 4.82 12.61 14.18
CA PRO A 539 4.93 13.91 14.82
C PRO A 539 4.25 15.00 13.97
#